data_AF-A0AAW1C5P4-F1
#
_entry.id   AF-A0AAW1C5P4-F1
#
_cell.length_a   1.000
_cell.length_b   1.000
_cell.length_c   1.000
_cell.angle_alpha   90.00
_cell.angle_beta   90.00
_cell.angle_gamma   90.00
#
_symmetry.space_group_name_H-M   'P 1'
#
loop_
_entity.id
_entity.type
_entity.pdbx_description
1 polymer ?
#
loop_
_entity_poly.entity_id
_entity_poly.type
_entity_poly.pdbx_seq_one_letter_code
_entity_poly.pdbx_strand_id
1 'polypeptide(L)'
;MVTWNIGRIESHKDLRIFSLREKQTSGKKSFFIKLLALLLLYKHVESQCKISRCNSEFIDATASMHNFKRNTAYCNALSAYSSCTRRTARTCRGDLAYHAAVYVIEDLIIQNNCSKEEPTAVPRPPALAPNKHDFPSIDTCDYEKSFIHKHNQYPTYQYCAVFGDPHVRTFSDEFYTCQVEGSWPLLDNNNLFVQATSYPIIKGSNVTGIGKLTIIFKNMKECIEEKVYQAEMDNLPVAFADGSVNGGRKAPVLLHPDS
;
A
#
# COMPACT_ATOMS: atom_id res chain seq x y z
N MET A 1 4.88 26.31 31.53
CA MET A 1 6.31 25.95 31.46
C MET A 1 6.68 25.89 29.99
N VAL A 2 7.39 26.93 29.56
CA VAL A 2 8.11 27.18 28.29
C VAL A 2 7.34 26.98 26.97
N THR A 3 6.67 28.06 26.56
CA THR A 3 6.43 28.45 25.17
C THR A 3 7.71 29.01 24.53
N TRP A 4 8.00 28.69 23.26
CA TRP A 4 8.88 29.51 22.43
C TRP A 4 8.16 30.02 21.18
N ASN A 5 8.08 31.34 21.12
CA ASN A 5 7.71 32.16 19.98
C ASN A 5 8.82 32.11 18.92
N ILE A 6 8.46 32.04 17.64
CA ILE A 6 9.39 32.32 16.54
C ILE A 6 9.30 33.81 16.24
N GLY A 7 10.22 34.57 16.82
CA GLY A 7 10.47 35.98 16.51
C GLY A 7 11.71 36.13 15.63
N ARG A 8 11.49 36.73 14.45
CA ARG A 8 12.35 37.65 13.67
C ARG A 8 13.87 37.63 13.93
N ILE A 9 14.65 37.27 12.90
CA ILE A 9 16.04 37.70 12.71
C ILE A 9 16.09 38.53 11.42
N GLU A 10 16.64 39.74 11.54
CA GLU A 10 16.87 40.71 10.48
C GLU A 10 18.39 40.91 10.38
N SER A 11 18.99 40.74 9.20
CA SER A 11 20.22 41.45 8.83
C SER A 11 20.44 41.42 7.32
N HIS A 12 20.33 42.62 6.75
CA HIS A 12 20.69 43.06 5.41
C HIS A 12 22.09 42.63 4.94
N LYS A 13 22.27 42.37 3.64
CA LYS A 13 22.76 43.38 2.66
C LYS A 13 22.72 42.87 1.21
N ASP A 14 22.17 43.73 0.36
CA ASP A 14 22.39 43.93 -1.07
C ASP A 14 22.16 42.78 -2.07
N LEU A 15 20.93 42.72 -2.60
CA LEU A 15 20.74 42.58 -4.05
C LEU A 15 19.51 43.35 -4.53
N ARG A 16 19.80 44.26 -5.47
CA ARG A 16 18.99 45.30 -6.10
C ARG A 16 17.55 44.89 -6.37
N ILE A 17 16.62 45.70 -5.84
CA ILE A 17 15.23 45.77 -6.29
C ILE A 17 15.22 46.22 -7.75
N PHE A 18 14.99 45.29 -8.68
CA PHE A 18 14.38 45.65 -9.96
C PHE A 18 12.91 45.94 -9.67
N SER A 19 12.57 47.22 -9.73
CA SER A 19 11.20 47.72 -9.77
C SER A 19 10.49 47.08 -10.96
N LEU A 20 9.77 45.98 -10.73
CA LEU A 20 8.74 45.51 -11.64
C LEU A 20 7.57 46.47 -11.48
N ARG A 21 7.54 47.46 -12.37
CA ARG A 21 6.38 48.30 -12.65
C ARG A 21 5.18 47.39 -12.88
N GLU A 22 4.31 47.33 -11.89
CA GLU A 22 3.06 46.59 -11.94
C GLU A 22 2.18 47.21 -13.04
N LYS A 23 2.13 46.56 -14.21
CA LYS A 23 1.13 46.87 -15.21
C LYS A 23 -0.21 46.44 -14.64
N GLN A 24 -0.99 47.43 -14.22
CA GLN A 24 -2.39 47.30 -13.84
C GLN A 24 -3.17 46.67 -15.01
N THR A 25 -3.26 45.35 -15.01
CA THR A 25 -4.01 44.56 -15.99
C THR A 25 -5.34 44.19 -15.37
N SER A 26 -6.37 44.95 -15.73
CA SER A 26 -7.79 44.59 -15.71
C SER A 26 -8.24 43.65 -14.57
N GLY A 27 -8.70 44.25 -13.46
CA GLY A 27 -9.22 43.57 -12.26
C GLY A 27 -10.32 42.53 -12.50
N LYS A 28 -10.89 42.45 -13.71
CA LYS A 28 -11.82 41.39 -14.10
C LYS A 28 -11.12 40.03 -14.24
N LYS A 29 -9.93 39.96 -14.88
CA LYS A 29 -9.22 38.68 -15.13
C LYS A 29 -8.71 38.03 -13.84
N SER A 30 -8.19 38.82 -12.90
CA SER A 30 -7.74 38.33 -11.59
C SER A 30 -8.91 37.79 -10.75
N PHE A 31 -10.07 38.44 -10.80
CA PHE A 31 -11.28 37.97 -10.13
C PHE A 31 -11.77 36.63 -10.70
N PHE A 32 -11.80 36.49 -12.03
CA PHE A 32 -12.18 35.22 -12.67
C PHE A 32 -11.22 34.08 -12.33
N ILE A 33 -9.91 34.33 -12.27
CA ILE A 33 -8.92 33.30 -11.88
C ILE A 33 -9.11 32.88 -10.41
N LYS A 34 -9.33 33.84 -9.50
CA LYS A 34 -9.61 33.54 -8.08
C LYS A 34 -10.94 32.80 -7.89
N LEU A 35 -11.98 33.18 -8.63
CA LEU A 35 -13.28 32.50 -8.60
C LEU A 35 -13.17 31.08 -9.17
N LEU A 36 -12.43 30.89 -10.27
CA LEU A 36 -12.16 29.57 -10.84
C LEU A 36 -11.37 28.69 -9.87
N ALA A 37 -10.34 29.22 -9.22
CA ALA A 37 -9.58 28.51 -8.20
C ALA A 37 -10.45 28.13 -6.98
N LEU A 38 -11.32 29.03 -6.52
CA LEU A 38 -12.26 28.76 -5.43
C LEU A 38 -13.28 27.66 -5.81
N LEU A 39 -13.78 27.66 -7.04
CA LEU A 39 -14.69 26.64 -7.57
C LEU A 39 -13.98 25.28 -7.73
N LEU A 40 -12.72 25.26 -8.15
CA LEU A 40 -11.90 24.04 -8.24
C LEU A 40 -11.58 23.46 -6.85
N LEU A 41 -11.29 24.31 -5.88
CA LEU A 41 -11.08 23.91 -4.49
C LEU A 41 -12.39 23.42 -3.83
N TYR A 42 -13.53 24.06 -4.13
CA TYR A 42 -14.85 23.64 -3.64
C TYR A 42 -15.24 22.24 -4.17
N LYS A 43 -14.93 21.94 -5.43
CA LYS A 43 -15.09 20.60 -6.03
C LYS A 43 -14.24 19.52 -5.33
N HIS A 44 -13.10 19.88 -4.77
CA HIS A 44 -12.21 18.94 -4.08
C HIS A 44 -12.71 18.58 -2.67
N VAL A 45 -13.50 19.46 -2.04
CA VAL A 45 -14.06 19.25 -0.70
C VAL A 45 -15.23 18.25 -0.70
N GLU A 46 -15.92 18.05 -1.82
CA GLU A 46 -17.08 17.13 -1.92
C GLU A 46 -16.73 15.67 -2.27
N SER A 47 -15.48 15.34 -2.60
CA SER A 47 -15.06 13.98 -2.96
C SER A 47 -14.19 13.31 -1.89
N GLN A 48 -14.51 13.49 -0.61
CA GLN A 48 -13.76 12.80 0.45
C GLN A 48 -14.09 11.29 0.45
N CYS A 49 -13.04 10.48 0.53
CA CYS A 49 -13.17 9.04 0.71
C CYS A 49 -13.91 8.72 2.01
N LYS A 50 -14.94 7.87 1.94
CA LYS A 50 -15.76 7.49 3.11
C LYS A 50 -15.34 6.13 3.70
N ILE A 51 -14.06 5.78 3.59
CA ILE A 51 -13.57 4.51 4.11
C ILE A 51 -13.71 4.42 5.64
N SER A 52 -13.43 5.50 6.36
CA SER A 52 -13.56 5.54 7.83
C SER A 52 -14.95 5.15 8.32
N ARG A 53 -16.01 5.50 7.56
CA ARG A 53 -17.38 5.10 7.85
C ARG A 53 -17.58 3.58 7.67
N CYS A 54 -17.05 3.01 6.58
CA CYS A 54 -17.11 1.57 6.38
C CYS A 54 -16.35 0.82 7.50
N ASN A 55 -15.23 1.37 7.96
CA ASN A 55 -14.44 0.79 9.05
C ASN A 55 -15.21 0.80 10.37
N SER A 56 -15.82 1.94 10.73
CA SER A 56 -16.59 2.04 11.97
C SER A 56 -17.80 1.10 11.96
N GLU A 57 -18.57 1.06 10.86
CA GLU A 57 -19.74 0.17 10.73
C GLU A 57 -19.34 -1.32 10.87
N PHE A 58 -18.18 -1.71 10.36
CA PHE A 58 -17.68 -3.08 10.51
C PHE A 58 -17.20 -3.39 11.93
N ILE A 59 -16.49 -2.47 12.58
CA ILE A 59 -16.05 -2.62 13.97
C ILE A 59 -17.27 -2.75 14.89
N ASP A 60 -18.28 -1.89 14.72
CA ASP A 60 -19.51 -1.94 15.50
C ASP A 60 -20.26 -3.27 15.29
N ALA A 61 -20.33 -3.74 14.04
CA ALA A 61 -20.96 -5.02 13.72
C ALA A 61 -20.24 -6.21 14.38
N THR A 62 -18.92 -6.13 14.57
CA THR A 62 -18.09 -7.23 15.07
C THR A 62 -17.75 -7.13 16.56
N ALA A 63 -17.99 -6.00 17.22
CA ALA A 63 -17.62 -5.71 18.61
C ALA A 63 -18.20 -6.70 19.64
N SER A 64 -19.33 -7.35 19.35
CA SER A 64 -19.97 -8.33 20.23
C SER A 64 -19.73 -9.79 19.84
N MET A 65 -18.97 -10.04 18.77
CA MET A 65 -18.74 -11.38 18.23
C MET A 65 -17.52 -12.05 18.88
N HIS A 66 -17.59 -12.29 20.18
CA HIS A 66 -16.54 -12.99 20.92
C HIS A 66 -16.59 -14.51 20.60
N ASN A 67 -15.72 -14.96 19.70
CA ASN A 67 -15.38 -16.37 19.46
C ASN A 67 -16.53 -17.33 19.09
N PHE A 68 -16.93 -17.38 17.82
CA PHE A 68 -17.40 -18.65 17.23
C PHE A 68 -17.02 -18.74 15.75
N LYS A 69 -16.26 -19.80 15.43
CA LYS A 69 -15.87 -20.26 14.09
C LYS A 69 -17.08 -20.25 13.15
N ARG A 70 -16.97 -19.54 12.01
CA ARG A 70 -18.02 -19.42 10.96
C ARG A 70 -19.39 -18.99 11.48
N ASN A 71 -19.45 -17.86 12.18
CA ASN A 71 -20.73 -17.22 12.47
C ASN A 71 -21.27 -16.58 11.17
N THR A 72 -22.49 -16.95 10.77
CA THR A 72 -23.23 -16.29 9.66
C THR A 72 -23.25 -14.77 9.84
N ALA A 73 -23.33 -14.29 11.10
CA ALA A 73 -23.26 -12.87 11.42
C ALA A 73 -21.93 -12.22 11.02
N TYR A 74 -20.80 -12.93 11.17
CA TYR A 74 -19.49 -12.43 10.77
C TYR A 74 -19.37 -12.35 9.25
N CYS A 75 -19.84 -13.38 8.53
CA CYS A 75 -19.91 -13.36 7.06
C CYS A 75 -20.85 -12.27 6.52
N ASN A 76 -21.94 -11.98 7.22
CA ASN A 76 -22.81 -10.85 6.89
C ASN A 76 -22.10 -9.50 7.09
N ALA A 77 -21.33 -9.35 8.18
CA ALA A 77 -20.53 -8.15 8.41
C ALA A 77 -19.45 -7.95 7.34
N LEU A 78 -18.74 -9.01 6.95
CA LEU A 78 -17.76 -8.99 5.85
C LEU A 78 -18.42 -8.62 4.50
N SER A 79 -19.58 -9.19 4.20
CA SER A 79 -20.33 -8.90 2.97
C SER A 79 -20.85 -7.46 2.93
N ALA A 80 -21.33 -6.94 4.06
CA ALA A 80 -21.76 -5.56 4.21
C ALA A 80 -20.59 -4.59 4.02
N TYR A 81 -19.44 -4.88 4.62
CA TYR A 81 -18.23 -4.07 4.47
C TYR A 81 -17.71 -4.08 3.02
N SER A 82 -17.63 -5.25 2.37
CA SER A 82 -17.30 -5.37 0.94
C SER A 82 -18.24 -4.55 0.05
N SER A 83 -19.53 -4.51 0.37
CA SER A 83 -20.51 -3.68 -0.33
C SER A 83 -20.29 -2.18 -0.07
N CYS A 84 -19.90 -1.80 1.15
CA CYS A 84 -19.60 -0.42 1.52
C CYS A 84 -18.38 0.13 0.76
N THR A 85 -17.27 -0.64 0.73
CA THR A 85 -16.05 -0.25 0.01
C THR A 85 -16.33 -0.08 -1.49
N ARG A 86 -17.03 -1.03 -2.12
CA ARG A 86 -17.42 -0.92 -3.54
C ARG A 86 -18.21 0.36 -3.86
N ARG A 87 -19.09 0.81 -2.96
CA ARG A 87 -19.89 2.04 -3.17
C ARG A 87 -19.05 3.31 -3.08
N THR A 88 -18.00 3.32 -2.28
CA THR A 88 -17.12 4.50 -2.10
C THR A 88 -15.86 4.47 -2.99
N ALA A 89 -15.64 3.41 -3.78
CA ALA A 89 -14.45 3.22 -4.61
C ALA A 89 -14.06 4.45 -5.45
N ARG A 90 -15.04 5.13 -6.05
CA ARG A 90 -14.79 6.28 -6.93
C ARG A 90 -14.13 7.47 -6.21
N THR A 91 -14.49 7.71 -4.95
CA THR A 91 -13.93 8.82 -4.15
C THR A 91 -12.69 8.39 -3.36
N CYS A 92 -12.32 7.11 -3.40
CA CYS A 92 -11.24 6.52 -2.61
C CYS A 92 -10.05 6.02 -3.45
N ARG A 93 -9.96 6.35 -4.75
CA ARG A 93 -8.89 5.87 -5.65
C ARG A 93 -7.47 6.09 -5.13
N GLY A 94 -7.23 7.22 -4.47
CA GLY A 94 -5.92 7.57 -3.88
C GLY A 94 -5.83 7.39 -2.37
N ASP A 95 -6.78 6.68 -1.75
CA ASP A 95 -6.81 6.51 -0.30
C ASP A 95 -6.20 5.16 0.09
N LEU A 96 -5.06 5.20 0.79
CA LEU A 96 -4.32 4.01 1.21
C LEU A 96 -5.14 3.13 2.16
N ALA A 97 -5.95 3.73 3.06
CA ALA A 97 -6.75 2.97 4.02
C ALA A 97 -7.89 2.21 3.32
N TYR A 98 -8.45 2.77 2.25
CA TYR A 98 -9.40 2.09 1.39
C TYR A 98 -8.80 0.84 0.73
N HIS A 99 -7.61 0.95 0.16
CA HIS A 99 -6.94 -0.16 -0.50
C HIS A 99 -6.56 -1.28 0.45
N ALA A 100 -6.01 -0.91 1.61
CA ALA A 100 -5.74 -1.86 2.68
C ALA A 100 -7.02 -2.58 3.14
N ALA A 101 -8.12 -1.84 3.31
CA ALA A 101 -9.40 -2.40 3.72
C ALA A 101 -10.01 -3.37 2.70
N VAL A 102 -9.95 -3.06 1.41
CA VAL A 102 -10.45 -3.95 0.35
C VAL A 102 -9.71 -5.28 0.36
N TYR A 103 -8.37 -5.24 0.43
CA TYR A 103 -7.55 -6.45 0.47
C TYR A 103 -7.85 -7.32 1.70
N VAL A 104 -7.86 -6.70 2.90
CA VAL A 104 -8.13 -7.41 4.16
C VAL A 104 -9.51 -8.07 4.14
N ILE A 105 -10.53 -7.43 3.56
CA ILE A 105 -11.87 -8.01 3.51
C ILE A 105 -12.00 -9.15 2.51
N GLU A 106 -11.34 -9.07 1.35
CA GLU A 106 -11.30 -10.19 0.41
C GLU A 106 -10.63 -11.43 1.02
N ASP A 107 -9.51 -11.24 1.71
CA ASP A 107 -8.82 -12.32 2.44
C ASP A 107 -9.70 -12.91 3.56
N LEU A 108 -10.32 -12.07 4.39
CA LEU A 108 -11.21 -12.53 5.47
C LEU A 108 -12.42 -13.33 4.95
N ILE A 109 -13.00 -12.95 3.80
CA ILE A 109 -14.10 -13.69 3.17
C ILE A 109 -13.64 -15.10 2.76
N ILE A 110 -12.44 -15.21 2.19
CA ILE A 110 -11.84 -16.49 1.74
C ILE A 110 -11.51 -17.35 2.96
N GLN A 111 -10.79 -16.81 3.94
CA GLN A 111 -10.38 -17.54 5.15
C GLN A 111 -11.58 -18.10 5.93
N ASN A 112 -12.71 -17.39 5.91
CA ASN A 112 -13.91 -17.82 6.63
C ASN A 112 -14.87 -18.68 5.79
N ASN A 113 -14.54 -18.95 4.51
CA ASN A 113 -15.43 -19.62 3.54
C ASN A 113 -16.83 -19.00 3.52
N CYS A 114 -16.92 -17.67 3.53
CA CYS A 114 -18.21 -17.00 3.43
C CYS A 114 -18.77 -17.22 2.02
N SER A 115 -19.88 -17.95 1.93
CA SER A 115 -20.57 -18.17 0.65
C SER A 115 -21.05 -16.82 0.13
N LYS A 116 -20.74 -16.49 -1.13
CA LYS A 116 -21.30 -15.32 -1.79
C LYS A 116 -22.77 -15.61 -2.07
N GLU A 117 -23.67 -15.31 -1.14
CA GLU A 117 -25.10 -15.26 -1.44
C GLU A 117 -25.34 -14.07 -2.38
N GLU A 118 -25.37 -14.36 -3.68
CA GLU A 118 -25.84 -13.43 -4.70
C GLU A 118 -27.38 -13.54 -4.78
N PRO A 119 -28.13 -12.42 -4.68
CA PRO A 119 -29.58 -12.45 -4.84
C PRO A 119 -29.96 -12.90 -6.26
N THR A 120 -30.52 -14.11 -6.34
CA THR A 120 -31.40 -14.64 -7.40
C THR A 120 -31.04 -14.28 -8.85
N ALA A 121 -30.03 -14.95 -9.42
CA ALA A 121 -29.84 -15.02 -10.86
C ALA A 121 -30.40 -16.33 -11.43
N VAL A 122 -31.22 -16.18 -12.49
CA VAL A 122 -31.89 -17.22 -13.29
C VAL A 122 -30.96 -18.37 -13.68
N PRO A 123 -31.43 -19.64 -13.76
CA PRO A 123 -30.57 -20.80 -14.05
C PRO A 123 -29.92 -20.68 -15.43
N ARG A 124 -28.59 -20.60 -15.46
CA ARG A 124 -27.81 -20.79 -16.69
C ARG A 124 -27.66 -22.30 -16.94
N PRO A 125 -27.73 -22.80 -18.19
CA PRO A 125 -27.60 -24.22 -18.49
C PRO A 125 -26.24 -24.77 -18.01
N PRO A 126 -26.15 -26.08 -17.68
CA PRO A 126 -24.92 -26.66 -17.16
C PRO A 126 -23.80 -26.52 -18.19
N ALA A 127 -22.78 -25.73 -17.88
CA ALA A 127 -21.51 -25.82 -18.59
C ALA A 127 -20.91 -27.18 -18.24
N LEU A 128 -20.66 -27.99 -19.27
CA LEU A 128 -19.99 -29.28 -19.17
C LEU A 128 -18.75 -29.15 -18.28
N ALA A 129 -18.72 -29.95 -17.21
CA ALA A 129 -17.57 -30.05 -16.33
C ALA A 129 -16.32 -30.40 -17.15
N PRO A 130 -15.18 -29.71 -16.96
CA PRO A 130 -13.92 -30.21 -17.48
C PRO A 130 -13.64 -31.54 -16.80
N ASN A 131 -13.33 -32.55 -17.62
CA ASN A 131 -12.99 -33.90 -17.18
C ASN A 131 -12.00 -33.85 -16.02
N LYS A 132 -12.41 -34.44 -14.90
CA LYS A 132 -11.63 -34.58 -13.67
C LYS A 132 -10.61 -35.71 -13.84
N HIS A 133 -9.68 -35.52 -14.76
CA HIS A 133 -8.50 -36.36 -14.95
C HIS A 133 -7.28 -35.48 -15.23
N ASP A 134 -7.02 -34.53 -14.34
CA ASP A 134 -5.68 -34.00 -14.16
C ASP A 134 -5.26 -34.35 -12.74
N PHE A 135 -4.19 -35.14 -12.65
CA PHE A 135 -3.40 -35.29 -11.44
C PHE A 135 -3.12 -33.88 -10.86
N PRO A 136 -3.10 -33.67 -9.53
CA PRO A 136 -2.76 -32.36 -9.01
C PRO A 136 -1.30 -32.12 -9.38
N SER A 137 -1.06 -31.34 -10.43
CA SER A 137 0.23 -30.70 -10.62
C SER A 137 0.45 -29.91 -9.35
N ILE A 138 1.40 -30.35 -8.52
CA ILE A 138 1.91 -29.52 -7.44
C ILE A 138 2.24 -28.18 -8.10
N ASP A 139 1.51 -27.12 -7.73
CA ASP A 139 1.88 -25.76 -8.07
C ASP A 139 3.19 -25.49 -7.32
N THR A 140 4.31 -25.91 -7.91
CA THR A 140 5.67 -25.88 -7.32
C THR A 140 6.05 -24.49 -6.81
N CYS A 141 5.38 -23.45 -7.32
CA CYS A 141 5.63 -22.05 -7.02
C CYS A 141 4.65 -21.42 -6.02
N ASP A 142 3.65 -22.17 -5.59
CA ASP A 142 2.79 -21.80 -4.46
C ASP A 142 3.47 -22.26 -3.17
N TYR A 143 4.12 -21.32 -2.48
CA TYR A 143 4.88 -21.59 -1.26
C TYR A 143 3.99 -22.21 -0.17
N GLU A 144 2.79 -21.67 0.05
CA GLU A 144 1.90 -22.14 1.11
C GLU A 144 1.43 -23.57 0.85
N LYS A 145 0.91 -23.84 -0.35
CA LYS A 145 0.50 -25.20 -0.72
C LYS A 145 1.67 -26.17 -0.64
N SER A 146 2.82 -25.79 -1.18
CA SER A 146 4.03 -26.63 -1.17
C SER A 146 4.52 -26.92 0.25
N PHE A 147 4.45 -25.93 1.15
CA PHE A 147 4.87 -26.08 2.56
C PHE A 147 3.91 -27.00 3.32
N ILE A 148 2.60 -26.82 3.16
CA ILE A 148 1.58 -27.69 3.77
C ILE A 148 1.74 -29.13 3.28
N HIS A 149 1.94 -29.34 1.97
CA HIS A 149 2.15 -30.68 1.43
C HIS A 149 3.41 -31.36 1.98
N LYS A 150 4.50 -30.62 2.20
CA LYS A 150 5.78 -31.18 2.67
C LYS A 150 5.84 -31.39 4.17
N HIS A 151 5.26 -30.47 4.94
CA HIS A 151 5.44 -30.42 6.40
C HIS A 151 4.16 -30.72 7.17
N ASN A 152 3.02 -30.89 6.49
CA ASN A 152 1.69 -31.14 7.08
C ASN A 152 1.32 -30.11 8.17
N GLN A 153 1.80 -28.87 8.01
CA GLN A 153 1.58 -27.74 8.91
C GLN A 153 1.56 -26.44 8.11
N TYR A 154 0.96 -25.39 8.65
CA TYR A 154 0.96 -24.06 8.06
C TYR A 154 2.29 -23.33 8.32
N PRO A 155 2.78 -22.52 7.37
CA PRO A 155 3.99 -21.73 7.58
C PRO A 155 3.74 -20.63 8.62
N THR A 156 4.79 -20.29 9.37
CA THR A 156 4.81 -19.14 10.27
C THR A 156 5.53 -17.98 9.60
N TYR A 157 4.90 -16.81 9.60
CA TYR A 157 5.49 -15.61 9.02
C TYR A 157 6.20 -14.76 10.07
N GLN A 158 7.32 -14.17 9.66
CA GLN A 158 8.07 -13.19 10.45
C GLN A 158 8.09 -11.86 9.71
N TYR A 159 8.16 -10.77 10.46
CA TYR A 159 8.05 -9.42 9.91
C TYR A 159 9.28 -8.61 10.30
N CYS A 160 9.83 -7.90 9.32
CA CYS A 160 10.80 -6.84 9.56
C CYS A 160 10.26 -5.54 8.97
N ALA A 161 10.61 -4.40 9.55
CA ALA A 161 10.20 -3.10 9.03
C ALA A 161 11.31 -2.08 9.20
N VAL A 162 11.35 -1.09 8.32
CA VAL A 162 12.14 0.13 8.49
C VAL A 162 11.27 1.35 8.20
N PHE A 163 11.38 2.39 9.02
CA PHE A 163 10.61 3.64 8.87
C PHE A 163 11.34 4.84 9.50
N GLY A 164 10.97 6.06 9.09
CA GLY A 164 11.51 7.30 9.65
C GLY A 164 13.03 7.46 9.46
N ASP A 165 13.68 8.04 10.47
CA ASP A 165 15.14 8.06 10.63
C ASP A 165 15.60 6.75 11.29
N PRO A 166 16.33 5.89 10.56
CA PRO A 166 15.80 4.57 10.30
C PRO A 166 15.57 3.78 11.58
N HIS A 167 14.31 3.73 11.99
CA HIS A 167 13.81 2.83 13.02
C HIS A 167 13.60 1.47 12.38
N VAL A 168 14.26 0.46 12.91
CA VAL A 168 14.22 -0.91 12.42
C VAL A 168 13.49 -1.78 13.42
N ARG A 169 12.48 -2.53 12.96
CA ARG A 169 11.96 -3.70 13.65
C ARG A 169 12.57 -4.94 13.02
N THR A 170 13.29 -5.74 13.80
CA THR A 170 13.92 -7.00 13.34
C THR A 170 12.90 -8.13 13.27
N PHE A 171 13.28 -9.27 12.67
CA PHE A 171 12.47 -10.49 12.66
C PHE A 171 12.23 -11.10 14.05
N SER A 172 13.04 -10.71 15.04
CA SER A 172 12.89 -11.09 16.45
C SER A 172 12.05 -10.09 17.25
N ASP A 173 11.37 -9.15 16.58
CA ASP A 173 10.57 -8.08 17.18
C ASP A 173 11.37 -7.10 18.08
N GLU A 174 12.67 -6.97 17.82
CA GLU A 174 13.51 -5.97 18.48
C GLU A 174 13.47 -4.64 17.71
N PHE A 175 13.57 -3.54 18.44
CA PHE A 175 13.50 -2.19 17.88
C PHE A 175 14.82 -1.45 18.06
N TYR A 176 15.33 -0.91 16.96
CA TYR A 176 16.57 -0.14 16.93
C TYR A 176 16.36 1.19 16.21
N THR A 177 17.06 2.23 16.64
CA THR A 177 17.19 3.49 15.90
C THR A 177 18.61 3.56 15.36
N CYS A 178 18.73 3.54 14.04
CA CYS A 178 20.01 3.41 13.37
C CYS A 178 20.46 4.75 12.81
N GLN A 179 21.69 5.17 13.12
CA GLN A 179 22.33 6.28 12.43
C GLN A 179 23.14 5.73 11.26
N VAL A 180 22.49 5.60 10.09
CA VAL A 180 23.11 5.08 8.87
C VAL A 180 22.91 6.05 7.71
N GLU A 181 23.98 6.24 6.94
CA GLU A 181 24.03 7.03 5.70
C GLU A 181 24.55 6.13 4.58
N GLY A 182 24.05 6.33 3.36
CA GLY A 182 24.41 5.52 2.21
C GLY A 182 23.60 4.23 2.13
N SER A 183 24.11 3.26 1.37
CA SER A 183 23.42 2.00 1.09
C SER A 183 23.72 0.94 2.15
N TRP A 184 22.69 0.27 2.63
CA TRP A 184 22.80 -0.75 3.67
C TRP A 184 21.77 -1.88 3.45
N PRO A 185 22.14 -3.15 3.73
CA PRO A 185 21.24 -4.28 3.53
C PRO A 185 20.23 -4.40 4.68
N LEU A 186 18.95 -4.58 4.35
CA LEU A 186 17.91 -5.00 5.30
C LEU A 186 17.84 -6.52 5.41
N LEU A 187 17.96 -7.21 4.28
CA LEU A 187 17.85 -8.65 4.16
C LEU A 187 18.78 -9.12 3.06
N ASP A 188 19.55 -10.16 3.34
CA ASP A 188 20.29 -10.90 2.33
C ASP A 188 20.20 -12.38 2.65
N ASN A 189 19.36 -13.10 1.92
CA ASN A 189 19.22 -14.54 2.05
C ASN A 189 19.25 -15.21 0.67
N ASN A 190 19.06 -16.53 0.60
CA ASN A 190 19.17 -17.27 -0.65
C ASN A 190 18.09 -16.92 -1.70
N ASN A 191 17.01 -16.24 -1.31
CA ASN A 191 15.83 -15.99 -2.15
C ASN A 191 15.62 -14.51 -2.45
N LEU A 192 16.03 -13.62 -1.54
CA LEU A 192 15.71 -12.20 -1.58
C LEU A 192 16.90 -11.40 -1.06
N PHE A 193 17.18 -10.29 -1.74
CA PHE A 193 18.06 -9.23 -1.25
C PHE A 193 17.27 -7.93 -1.18
N VAL A 194 17.33 -7.25 -0.04
CA VAL A 194 16.66 -5.98 0.21
C VAL A 194 17.70 -5.00 0.71
N GLN A 195 17.83 -3.86 0.04
CA GLN A 195 18.75 -2.79 0.38
C GLN A 195 18.00 -1.47 0.43
N ALA A 196 18.27 -0.67 1.46
CA ALA A 196 17.83 0.71 1.52
C ALA A 196 19.04 1.65 1.39
N THR A 197 18.78 2.85 0.90
CA THR A 197 19.77 3.93 0.89
C THR A 197 19.22 5.10 1.69
N SER A 198 19.96 5.52 2.71
CA SER A 198 19.61 6.63 3.59
C SER A 198 20.41 7.89 3.23
N TYR A 199 19.76 9.05 3.28
CA TYR A 199 20.35 10.36 3.00
C TYR A 199 20.10 11.32 4.17
N PRO A 200 20.99 12.29 4.43
CA PRO A 200 20.75 13.34 5.42
C PRO A 200 19.53 14.18 5.06
N ILE A 201 18.57 14.32 5.98
CA ILE A 201 17.36 15.13 5.75
C ILE A 201 17.68 16.62 5.84
N ILE A 202 18.56 16.99 6.77
CA ILE A 202 19.01 18.38 6.97
C ILE A 202 20.53 18.40 6.85
N LYS A 203 21.05 19.29 5.98
CA LYS A 203 22.49 19.52 5.81
C LYS A 203 23.12 19.87 7.15
N GLY A 204 24.11 19.08 7.58
CA GLY A 204 24.83 19.27 8.84
C GLY A 204 24.16 18.66 10.07
N SER A 205 23.05 17.92 9.91
CA SER A 205 22.47 17.11 10.99
C SER A 205 22.81 15.62 10.83
N ASN A 206 22.74 14.88 11.93
CA ASN A 206 22.92 13.42 11.96
C ASN A 206 21.65 12.64 11.60
N VAL A 207 20.54 13.34 11.32
CA VAL A 207 19.24 12.72 11.03
C VAL A 207 19.20 12.34 9.56
N THR A 208 19.06 11.04 9.29
CA THR A 208 18.92 10.50 7.93
C THR A 208 17.50 10.03 7.68
N GLY A 209 17.13 9.88 6.42
CA GLY A 209 15.87 9.30 5.99
C GLY A 209 16.09 8.40 4.78
N ILE A 210 15.23 7.41 4.59
CA ILE A 210 15.36 6.45 3.49
C ILE A 210 14.90 7.12 2.20
N GLY A 211 15.82 7.26 1.24
CA GLY A 211 15.52 7.89 -0.05
C GLY A 211 15.29 6.91 -1.19
N LYS A 212 15.82 5.68 -1.06
CA LYS A 212 15.72 4.64 -2.08
C LYS A 212 15.63 3.25 -1.46
N LEU A 213 14.82 2.39 -2.08
CA LEU A 213 14.66 0.98 -1.77
C LEU A 213 14.98 0.15 -3.02
N THR A 214 15.78 -0.89 -2.86
CA THR A 214 16.08 -1.86 -3.92
C THR A 214 15.80 -3.26 -3.40
N ILE A 215 14.97 -4.00 -4.13
CA ILE A 215 14.63 -5.40 -3.83
C ILE A 215 15.05 -6.24 -5.03
N ILE A 216 15.86 -7.26 -4.79
CA ILE A 216 16.27 -8.23 -5.81
C ILE A 216 15.65 -9.58 -5.42
N PHE A 217 14.67 -10.00 -6.20
CA PHE A 217 14.15 -11.35 -6.17
C PHE A 217 15.15 -12.24 -6.90
N LYS A 218 15.87 -13.07 -6.15
CA LYS A 218 16.91 -13.94 -6.72
C LYS A 218 16.24 -15.04 -7.54
N ASN A 219 16.92 -15.48 -8.60
CA ASN A 219 16.40 -16.54 -9.47
C ASN A 219 16.04 -17.81 -8.67
N MET A 220 14.79 -18.23 -8.76
CA MET A 220 14.31 -19.50 -8.23
C MET A 220 13.82 -20.35 -9.40
N LYS A 221 14.52 -21.46 -9.65
CA LYS A 221 14.21 -22.40 -10.74
C LYS A 221 12.71 -22.68 -10.78
N GLU A 222 12.13 -22.60 -11.98
CA GLU A 222 10.72 -22.87 -12.29
C GLU A 222 9.70 -21.83 -11.80
N CYS A 223 10.08 -20.88 -10.93
CA CYS A 223 9.14 -19.98 -10.26
C CYS A 223 9.36 -18.50 -10.51
N ILE A 224 10.60 -18.01 -10.46
CA ILE A 224 10.88 -16.61 -10.75
C ILE A 224 12.25 -16.49 -11.43
N GLU A 225 12.30 -15.74 -12.53
CA GLU A 225 13.58 -15.25 -13.04
C GLU A 225 14.08 -14.14 -12.10
N GLU A 226 15.37 -13.80 -12.14
CA GLU A 226 15.86 -12.70 -11.32
C GLU A 226 15.12 -11.41 -11.68
N LYS A 227 14.57 -10.72 -10.67
CA LYS A 227 13.84 -9.46 -10.84
C LYS A 227 14.33 -8.41 -9.87
N VAL A 228 14.41 -7.18 -10.36
CA VAL A 228 14.85 -6.03 -9.57
C VAL A 228 13.69 -5.05 -9.47
N TYR A 229 13.28 -4.72 -8.25
CA TYR A 229 12.37 -3.64 -7.95
C TYR A 229 13.14 -2.48 -7.33
N GLN A 230 12.89 -1.27 -7.79
CA GLN A 230 13.50 -0.06 -7.25
C GLN A 230 12.45 1.02 -7.04
N ALA A 231 12.47 1.63 -5.87
CA ALA A 231 11.58 2.71 -5.48
C ALA A 231 12.40 3.85 -4.88
N GLU A 232 12.03 5.08 -5.17
CA GLU A 232 12.61 6.31 -4.64
C GLU A 232 11.50 7.20 -4.06
N MET A 233 11.85 8.21 -3.25
CA MET A 233 10.85 9.06 -2.56
C MET A 233 9.78 9.64 -3.49
N ASP A 234 10.15 10.03 -4.70
CA ASP A 234 9.24 10.64 -5.69
C ASP A 234 8.80 9.66 -6.79
N ASN A 235 9.20 8.39 -6.69
CA ASN A 235 8.95 7.40 -7.73
C ASN A 235 8.74 6.00 -7.13
N LEU A 236 7.48 5.61 -7.00
CA LEU A 236 7.04 4.28 -6.58
C LEU A 236 6.45 3.55 -7.81
N PRO A 237 7.29 2.87 -8.61
CA PRO A 237 6.78 2.17 -9.79
C PRO A 237 5.94 0.97 -9.38
N VAL A 238 5.05 0.58 -10.29
CA VAL A 238 4.18 -0.60 -10.18
C VAL A 238 4.73 -1.76 -11.03
N ALA A 239 6.01 -1.68 -11.36
CA ALA A 239 6.72 -2.60 -12.24
C ALA A 239 8.16 -2.79 -11.77
N PHE A 240 8.75 -3.91 -12.15
CA PHE A 240 10.18 -4.16 -12.00
C PHE A 240 10.98 -3.23 -12.93
N ALA A 241 12.29 -3.15 -12.71
CA ALA A 241 13.20 -2.31 -13.48
C ALA A 241 13.21 -2.65 -14.99
N ASP A 242 12.83 -3.87 -15.36
CA ASP A 242 12.66 -4.30 -16.76
C ASP A 242 11.26 -3.98 -17.35
N GLY A 243 10.39 -3.30 -16.59
CA GLY A 243 9.04 -2.94 -16.96
C GLY A 243 8.00 -4.06 -16.79
N SER A 244 8.40 -5.25 -16.37
CA SER A 244 7.46 -6.34 -16.09
C SER A 244 6.70 -6.10 -14.78
N VAL A 245 5.44 -6.53 -14.72
CA VAL A 245 4.60 -6.45 -13.50
C VAL A 245 4.49 -7.80 -12.78
N ASN A 246 5.06 -8.84 -13.37
CA ASN A 246 5.08 -10.20 -12.85
C ASN A 246 6.50 -10.80 -12.93
N GLY A 247 6.77 -11.74 -12.04
CA GLY A 247 8.08 -12.41 -11.98
C GLY A 247 8.37 -13.43 -13.10
N GLY A 248 7.49 -13.56 -14.10
CA GLY A 248 7.60 -14.55 -15.19
C GLY A 248 6.32 -15.38 -15.39
N ARG A 249 6.38 -16.38 -16.30
CA ARG A 249 5.22 -17.16 -16.79
C ARG A 249 4.46 -17.97 -15.72
N LYS A 250 5.09 -18.27 -14.58
CA LYS A 250 4.52 -19.06 -13.47
C LYS A 250 4.69 -18.37 -12.11
N ALA A 251 5.01 -17.08 -12.11
CA ALA A 251 5.45 -16.37 -10.92
C ALA A 251 4.26 -15.75 -10.15
N PRO A 252 4.17 -15.95 -8.83
CA PRO A 252 3.14 -15.34 -7.99
C PRO A 252 3.47 -13.89 -7.57
N VAL A 253 4.70 -13.41 -7.79
CA VAL A 253 5.08 -12.04 -7.41
C VAL A 253 4.49 -11.06 -8.42
N LEU A 254 3.46 -10.34 -7.98
CA LEU A 254 2.76 -9.32 -8.75
C LEU A 254 2.93 -7.96 -8.07
N LEU A 255 3.50 -7.01 -8.80
CA LEU A 255 3.47 -5.61 -8.38
C LEU A 255 2.13 -5.04 -8.79
N HIS A 256 1.27 -4.76 -7.81
CA HIS A 256 -0.04 -4.18 -8.06
C HIS A 256 0.07 -2.66 -8.12
N PRO A 257 -0.54 -2.00 -9.11
CA PRO A 257 -0.80 -0.58 -9.01
C PRO A 257 -1.86 -0.33 -7.94
N ASP A 258 -1.54 0.53 -6.96
CA ASP A 258 -2.54 1.23 -6.16
C ASP A 258 -3.55 1.86 -7.15
N SER A 259 -4.85 1.52 -7.03
CA SER A 259 -5.88 1.80 -8.06
C SER A 259 -6.99 2.78 -7.68
#